data_AF-A0A0U2XTT7-F1
#
_entry.id   AF-A0A0U2XTT7-F1
#
_cell.length_a   1.000
_cell.length_b   1.000
_cell.length_c   1.000
_cell.angle_alpha   90.00
_cell.angle_beta   90.00
_cell.angle_gamma   90.00
#
_symmetry.space_group_name_H-M   'P 1'
#
loop_
_entity.id
_entity.type
_entity.pdbx_description
1 polymer ?
#
loop_
_entity_poly.entity_id
_entity_poly.type
_entity_poly.pdbx_seq_one_letter_code
_entity_poly.pdbx_strand_id
1 'polypeptide(L)'
;MKAVELVYEWMGHIQLGVFLLAPLLLPWWLKRYIWLGFVAVGYVLYIAWGLYLQVMGTMEEFGTGFGMMILPYLAGISLFGYLLQKSIDHAKQNGSEE
;
A
#
# COMPACT_ATOMS: atom_id res chain seq x y z
N MET A 1 -20.54 -24.26 15.77
CA MET A 1 -20.72 -22.85 15.36
C MET A 1 -19.50 -22.00 15.69
N LYS A 2 -19.04 -21.93 16.95
CA LYS A 2 -17.83 -21.16 17.34
C LYS A 2 -16.55 -21.45 16.54
N ALA A 3 -16.30 -22.72 16.18
CA ALA A 3 -15.12 -23.09 15.39
C ALA A 3 -15.17 -22.56 13.94
N VAL A 4 -16.36 -22.40 13.39
CA VAL A 4 -16.56 -21.89 12.02
C VAL A 4 -16.39 -20.38 12.00
N GLU A 5 -16.96 -19.65 12.97
CA GLU A 5 -16.73 -18.20 13.14
C GLU A 5 -15.26 -17.85 13.29
N LEU A 6 -14.53 -18.63 14.10
CA LEU A 6 -13.10 -18.44 14.32
C LEU A 6 -12.32 -18.62 13.00
N VAL A 7 -12.65 -19.62 12.18
CA VAL A 7 -12.00 -19.80 10.87
C VAL A 7 -12.25 -18.62 9.93
N TYR A 8 -13.46 -18.06 9.92
CA TYR A 8 -13.78 -16.90 9.08
C TYR A 8 -13.07 -15.61 9.53
N GLU A 9 -12.99 -15.37 10.85
CA GLU A 9 -12.20 -14.24 11.38
C GLU A 9 -10.73 -14.37 10.99
N TRP A 10 -10.13 -15.54 11.21
CA TRP A 10 -8.73 -15.80 10.84
C TRP A 10 -8.48 -15.64 9.34
N MET A 11 -9.40 -16.12 8.50
CA MET A 11 -9.32 -15.94 7.06
C MET A 11 -9.36 -14.46 6.65
N GLY A 12 -10.22 -13.66 7.30
CA GLY A 12 -10.30 -12.22 7.07
C GLY A 12 -8.99 -11.49 7.41
N HIS A 13 -8.38 -11.83 8.55
CA HIS A 13 -7.09 -11.25 8.96
C HIS A 13 -5.95 -11.63 8.00
N ILE A 14 -5.91 -12.89 7.56
CA ILE A 14 -4.92 -13.36 6.58
C ILE A 14 -5.10 -12.63 5.25
N GLN A 15 -6.33 -12.50 4.76
CA GLN A 15 -6.63 -11.83 3.50
C GLN A 15 -6.20 -10.35 3.54
N LEU A 16 -6.52 -9.62 4.62
CA LEU A 16 -6.06 -8.25 4.83
C LEU A 16 -4.53 -8.17 4.86
N GLY A 17 -3.86 -9.09 5.58
CA GLY A 17 -2.40 -9.15 5.63
C GLY A 17 -1.77 -9.33 4.25
N VAL A 18 -2.36 -10.18 3.41
CA VAL A 18 -1.91 -10.38 2.02
C VAL A 18 -2.09 -9.10 1.19
N PHE A 19 -3.25 -8.43 1.29
CA PHE A 19 -3.49 -7.18 0.54
C PHE A 19 -2.60 -6.02 0.98
N LEU A 20 -2.21 -5.97 2.25
CA LEU A 20 -1.22 -5.01 2.74
C LEU A 20 0.17 -5.34 2.20
N LEU A 21 0.60 -6.60 2.27
CA LEU A 21 1.95 -6.97 1.85
C LEU A 21 2.14 -6.99 0.33
N ALA A 22 1.09 -7.28 -0.43
CA ALA A 22 1.13 -7.36 -1.89
C ALA A 22 1.79 -6.14 -2.56
N PRO A 23 1.41 -4.88 -2.28
CA PRO A 23 2.04 -3.70 -2.89
C PRO A 23 3.53 -3.55 -2.56
N LEU A 24 4.06 -4.16 -1.49
CA LEU A 24 5.51 -4.22 -1.26
C LEU A 24 6.16 -5.41 -1.99
N LEU A 25 5.53 -6.58 -1.92
CA LEU A 25 6.07 -7.82 -2.46
C LEU A 25 6.13 -7.81 -4.00
N LEU A 26 5.15 -7.19 -4.65
CA LEU A 26 5.05 -7.16 -6.11
C LEU A 26 6.21 -6.39 -6.78
N PRO A 27 6.50 -5.13 -6.40
CA PRO A 27 7.69 -4.44 -6.91
C PRO A 27 9.00 -5.09 -6.48
N TRP A 28 9.06 -5.64 -5.26
CA TRP A 28 10.23 -6.36 -4.78
C TRP A 28 10.55 -7.55 -5.68
N TRP A 29 9.56 -8.38 -5.97
CA TRP A 29 9.72 -9.58 -6.80
C TRP A 29 10.10 -9.25 -8.24
N LEU A 30 9.54 -8.16 -8.79
CA LEU A 30 9.86 -7.68 -10.13
C LEU A 30 11.17 -6.85 -10.18
N LYS A 31 11.91 -6.73 -9.07
CA LYS A 31 13.15 -5.93 -8.94
C LYS A 31 12.97 -4.47 -9.38
N ARG A 32 11.78 -3.95 -9.14
CA ARG A 32 11.29 -2.63 -9.54
C ARG A 32 11.50 -1.64 -8.39
N TYR A 33 12.76 -1.25 -8.15
CA TYR A 33 13.16 -0.52 -6.93
C TYR A 33 12.56 0.89 -6.82
N ILE A 34 12.30 1.58 -7.93
CA ILE A 34 11.67 2.90 -7.91
C ILE A 34 10.21 2.78 -7.46
N TRP A 35 9.49 1.80 -8.02
CA TRP A 35 8.14 1.48 -7.58
C TRP A 35 8.11 1.04 -6.11
N LEU A 36 9.04 0.17 -5.70
CA LEU A 36 9.20 -0.25 -4.30
C LEU A 36 9.37 0.96 -3.37
N GLY A 37 10.28 1.88 -3.73
CA GLY A 37 10.54 3.09 -2.96
C GLY A 37 9.31 3.97 -2.84
N PHE A 38 8.55 4.14 -3.92
CA PHE A 38 7.32 4.92 -3.90
C PHE A 38 6.25 4.31 -2.98
N VAL A 39 6.07 3.00 -3.04
CA VAL A 39 5.16 2.29 -2.13
C VAL A 39 5.62 2.40 -0.68
N ALA A 40 6.92 2.25 -0.40
CA ALA A 40 7.47 2.38 0.94
C ALA A 40 7.26 3.79 1.52
N VAL A 41 7.47 4.84 0.72
CA VAL A 41 7.16 6.21 1.11
C VAL A 41 5.67 6.38 1.40
N GLY A 42 4.80 5.80 0.57
CA GLY A 42 3.35 5.79 0.82
C GLY A 42 2.98 5.18 2.17
N TYR A 43 3.60 4.04 2.51
CA TYR A 43 3.43 3.43 3.84
C TYR A 43 3.82 4.37 4.97
N VAL A 44 4.97 5.02 4.87
CA VAL A 44 5.45 5.98 5.88
C VAL A 44 4.49 7.17 6.01
N LEU A 45 4.03 7.73 4.89
CA LEU A 45 3.08 8.85 4.88
C LEU A 45 1.74 8.47 5.50
N TYR A 46 1.24 7.26 5.21
CA TYR A 46 -0.01 6.78 5.77
C TYR A 46 0.11 6.59 7.29
N ILE A 47 1.20 5.98 7.78
CA ILE A 47 1.47 5.85 9.21
C ILE A 47 1.58 7.24 9.87
N ALA A 48 2.30 8.17 9.25
CA ALA A 48 2.44 9.53 9.75
C ALA A 48 1.10 10.28 9.82
N TRP A 49 0.24 10.12 8.81
CA TRP A 49 -1.13 10.64 8.83
C TRP A 49 -1.91 10.06 10.00
N GLY A 50 -1.80 8.75 10.24
CA GLY A 50 -2.44 8.10 11.39
C GLY A 50 -1.98 8.71 12.71
N LEU A 51 -0.67 8.81 12.93
CA LEU A 51 -0.11 9.42 14.13
C LEU A 51 -0.57 10.88 14.30
N TYR A 52 -0.66 11.63 13.21
CA TYR A 52 -1.16 13.01 13.23
C TYR A 52 -2.62 13.10 13.69
N LEU A 53 -3.51 12.27 13.14
CA LEU A 53 -4.91 12.21 13.57
C LEU A 53 -5.05 11.80 15.04
N GLN A 54 -4.24 10.84 15.48
CA GLN A 54 -4.22 10.38 16.86
C GLN A 54 -3.83 11.50 17.83
N VAL A 55 -2.84 12.33 17.46
CA VAL A 55 -2.40 13.49 18.26
C VAL A 55 -3.44 14.61 18.26
N MET A 56 -4.15 14.83 17.15
CA MET A 56 -5.19 15.86 17.04
C MET A 56 -6.50 15.52 17.76
N GLY A 57 -6.60 14.34 18.38
CA GLY A 57 -7.77 13.94 19.17
C GLY A 57 -9.02 13.64 18.32
N THR A 58 -8.89 13.56 17.00
CA THR A 58 -9.98 13.20 16.06
C THR A 58 -10.20 11.69 16.02
N MET A 59 -10.45 11.08 17.19
CA MET A 59 -10.57 9.62 17.33
C MET A 59 -11.75 9.01 16.57
N GLU A 60 -12.82 9.76 16.33
CA GLU A 60 -13.96 9.30 15.50
C GLU A 60 -13.58 9.16 14.01
N GLU A 61 -12.74 10.06 13.48
CA GLU A 61 -12.22 9.96 12.11
C GLU A 61 -11.13 8.88 11.99
N PHE A 62 -10.40 8.65 13.09
CA PHE A 62 -9.32 7.68 13.20
C PHE A 62 -9.80 6.21 13.17
N GLY A 63 -10.91 5.91 13.85
CA GLY A 63 -11.35 4.53 14.07
C GLY A 63 -11.89 3.83 12.83
N THR A 64 -12.69 4.54 12.01
CA THR A 64 -13.46 3.89 10.94
C THR A 64 -13.09 4.41 9.55
N GLY A 65 -13.02 5.73 9.38
CA GLY A 65 -12.71 6.34 8.08
C GLY A 65 -11.27 6.09 7.65
N PHE A 66 -10.31 6.33 8.55
CA PHE A 66 -8.90 6.12 8.27
C PHE A 66 -8.61 4.65 7.90
N GLY A 67 -8.99 3.69 8.74
CA GLY A 67 -8.75 2.26 8.50
C GLY A 67 -9.36 1.73 7.20
N MET A 68 -10.54 2.22 6.79
CA MET A 68 -11.15 1.85 5.51
C MET A 68 -10.38 2.38 4.29
N MET A 69 -9.64 3.49 4.46
CA MET A 69 -8.90 4.13 3.38
C MET A 69 -7.56 3.45 3.06
N ILE A 70 -7.07 2.52 3.89
CA ILE A 70 -5.75 1.89 3.67
C ILE A 70 -5.66 1.15 2.34
N LEU A 71 -6.71 0.39 1.97
CA LEU A 71 -6.75 -0.39 0.73
C LEU A 71 -6.77 0.51 -0.52
N PRO A 72 -7.72 1.46 -0.67
CA PRO A 72 -7.71 2.36 -1.84
C PRO A 72 -6.47 3.24 -1.89
N TYR A 73 -5.95 3.67 -0.74
CA TYR A 73 -4.71 4.44 -0.66
C TYR A 73 -3.50 3.67 -1.20
N LEU A 74 -3.30 2.44 -0.71
CA LEU A 74 -2.20 1.58 -1.17
C LEU A 74 -2.33 1.19 -2.64
N ALA A 75 -3.55 0.92 -3.10
CA ALA A 75 -3.81 0.67 -4.52
C ALA A 75 -3.42 1.88 -5.37
N GLY A 76 -3.81 3.09 -4.95
CA GLY A 76 -3.47 4.34 -5.65
C GLY A 76 -1.97 4.62 -5.71
N ILE A 77 -1.27 4.51 -4.57
CA ILE A 77 0.17 4.70 -4.51
C ILE A 77 0.93 3.64 -5.32
N SER A 78 0.50 2.38 -5.24
CA SER A 78 1.11 1.31 -6.01
C SER A 78 0.93 1.54 -7.51
N LEU A 79 -0.27 1.92 -7.95
CA LEU A 79 -0.53 2.27 -9.35
C LEU A 79 0.35 3.44 -9.82
N PHE A 80 0.47 4.49 -9.00
CA PHE A 80 1.32 5.63 -9.32
C PHE A 80 2.80 5.25 -9.41
N GLY A 81 3.30 4.45 -8.46
CA GLY A 81 4.68 3.95 -8.49
C GLY A 81 4.96 3.08 -9.72
N TYR A 82 4.00 2.27 -10.14
CA TYR A 82 4.08 1.51 -11.38
C TYR A 82 4.16 2.42 -12.63
N LEU A 83 3.29 3.44 -12.73
CA LEU A 83 3.29 4.39 -13.84
C LEU A 83 4.58 5.20 -13.90
N LEU A 84 5.07 5.68 -12.75
CA LEU A 84 6.34 6.40 -12.65
C LEU A 84 7.49 5.53 -13.15
N GLN A 85 7.56 4.29 -12.69
CA GLN A 85 8.59 3.39 -13.16
C GLN A 85 8.48 3.08 -14.65
N LYS A 86 7.27 2.86 -15.17
CA LYS A 86 7.04 2.65 -16.61
C LYS A 86 7.53 3.84 -17.44
N SER A 87 7.32 5.06 -16.95
CA SER A 87 7.82 6.27 -17.62
C SER A 87 9.35 6.34 -17.64
N ILE A 88 10.02 5.94 -16.56
CA ILE A 88 11.48 5.93 -16.46
C ILE A 88 12.08 4.84 -17.37
N ASP A 89 11.48 3.64 -17.36
CA ASP A 89 11.89 2.54 -18.23
C ASP A 89 11.78 2.96 -19.72
N HIS A 90 10.70 3.68 -20.08
CA HIS A 90 10.49 4.15 -21.45
C HIS A 90 11.48 5.27 -21.85
N ALA A 91 11.76 6.21 -20.95
CA ALA A 91 12.77 7.24 -21.19
C ALA A 91 14.17 6.64 -21.37
N LYS A 92 14.52 5.60 -20.61
CA LYS A 92 15.79 4.88 -20.74
C LYS A 92 15.92 4.14 -22.07
N GLN A 93 14.83 3.60 -22.61
CA GLN A 93 14.84 2.95 -23.93
C GLN A 93 15.02 3.95 -25.06
N ASN A 94 14.29 5.08 -25.04
CA ASN A 94 14.39 6.08 -26.11
C ASN A 94 15.73 6.84 -26.09
N GLY A 95 16.36 7.02 -24.93
CA GLY A 95 17.71 7.60 -24.82
C GLY A 95 18.86 6.64 -25.15
N SER A 96 18.56 5.37 -25.46
CA SER A 96 19.55 4.37 -25.90
C SER A 96 19.63 4.25 -27.43
N GLU A 97 18.75 4.93 -28.17
CA GLU A 97 18.69 4.92 -29.64
C GLU A 97 19.36 6.17 -30.27
N GLU A 98 19.95 7.06 -29.47
CA GLU A 98 20.87 8.14 -29.91
C GLU A 98 22.34 7.78 -29.67
#